data_AF-A0A3D3XUT5-F1
#
_entry.id   AF-A0A3D3XUT5-F1
#
_cell.length_a   1.000
_cell.length_b   1.000
_cell.length_c   1.000
_cell.angle_alpha   90.00
_cell.angle_beta   90.00
_cell.angle_gamma   90.00
#
_symmetry.space_group_name_H-M   'P 1'
#
loop_
_entity.id
_entity.type
_entity.pdbx_description
1 polymer ?
#
loop_
_entity_poly.entity_id
_entity_poly.type
_entity_poly.pdbx_seq_one_letter_code
_entity_poly.pdbx_strand_id
1 'polypeptide(L)'
;EAAEMARTVLDDDASHALFAALAMKARSYELASAVYEKLTIRDTKNPYYFYWLAMARLADGDCAGGLLSLSEVIRLRANWGEAHVVQIRAYALCGARPERVKARSKALALLQQRSDPDMRLTLAFTEMSVGNLDDARILIEAEFPHPDASMLDDALKQNMLPPVPFAADSRWWEPEEISGSLTESATQLGG
;
A
#
# COMPACT_ATOMS: atom_id res chain seq x y z
N GLU A 1 -5.69 -23.34 32.76
CA GLU A 1 -6.26 -23.99 31.56
C GLU A 1 -7.06 -23.03 30.67
N ALA A 2 -8.30 -22.63 31.01
CA ALA A 2 -9.08 -21.74 30.12
C ALA A 2 -8.44 -20.34 29.89
N ALA A 3 -7.84 -19.73 30.90
CA ALA A 3 -7.13 -18.45 30.78
C ALA A 3 -5.80 -18.57 30.00
N GLU A 4 -5.20 -19.76 30.00
CA GLU A 4 -3.95 -20.06 29.30
C GLU A 4 -4.23 -20.37 27.83
N MET A 5 -5.31 -21.12 27.55
CA MET A 5 -5.87 -21.30 26.20
C MET A 5 -6.31 -19.97 25.59
N ALA A 6 -6.98 -19.10 26.37
CA ALA A 6 -7.34 -17.77 25.90
C ALA A 6 -6.10 -16.92 25.57
N ARG A 7 -5.03 -17.05 26.38
CA ARG A 7 -3.76 -16.35 26.15
C ARG A 7 -3.01 -16.88 24.93
N THR A 8 -3.08 -18.19 24.65
CA THR A 8 -2.48 -18.78 23.44
C THR A 8 -3.28 -18.50 22.18
N VAL A 9 -4.61 -18.42 22.25
CA VAL A 9 -5.47 -17.98 21.13
C VAL A 9 -5.25 -16.49 20.84
N LEU A 10 -5.02 -15.67 21.87
CA LEU A 10 -4.66 -14.25 21.72
C LEU A 10 -3.20 -14.02 21.28
N ASP A 11 -2.35 -15.05 21.30
CA ASP A 11 -0.92 -14.98 20.92
C ASP A 11 -0.58 -15.81 19.67
N ASP A 12 -1.58 -16.07 18.82
CA ASP A 12 -1.34 -16.59 17.48
C ASP A 12 -1.11 -15.45 16.47
N ASP A 13 -0.38 -15.77 15.40
CA ASP A 13 -0.01 -14.77 14.40
C ASP A 13 -1.22 -14.24 13.62
N ALA A 14 -2.29 -15.04 13.50
CA ALA A 14 -3.51 -14.66 12.81
C ALA A 14 -4.29 -13.57 13.57
N SER A 15 -4.37 -13.68 14.88
CA SER A 15 -5.00 -12.70 15.77
C SER A 15 -4.23 -11.38 15.76
N HIS A 16 -2.89 -11.45 15.76
CA HIS A 16 -2.05 -10.28 15.60
C HIS A 16 -2.19 -9.64 14.21
N ALA A 17 -2.28 -10.45 13.14
CA ALA A 17 -2.47 -9.96 11.78
C ALA A 17 -3.83 -9.28 11.62
N LEU A 18 -4.90 -9.85 12.16
CA LEU A 18 -6.23 -9.22 12.20
C LEU A 18 -6.21 -7.91 12.99
N PHE A 19 -5.55 -7.88 14.15
CA PHE A 19 -5.40 -6.65 14.93
C PHE A 19 -4.66 -5.55 14.15
N ALA A 20 -3.55 -5.91 13.49
CA ALA A 20 -2.81 -4.98 12.63
C ALA A 20 -3.65 -4.51 11.44
N ALA A 21 -4.46 -5.39 10.84
CA ALA A 21 -5.37 -5.03 9.76
C ALA A 21 -6.46 -4.06 10.19
N LEU A 22 -7.04 -4.25 11.38
CA LEU A 22 -7.98 -3.30 11.97
C LEU A 22 -7.31 -1.96 12.26
N ALA A 23 -6.05 -1.96 12.72
CA ALA A 23 -5.26 -0.74 12.89
C ALA A 23 -5.02 -0.01 11.55
N MET A 24 -4.73 -0.74 10.46
CA MET A 24 -4.63 -0.17 9.11
C MET A 24 -5.94 0.52 8.70
N LYS A 25 -7.08 -0.15 8.88
CA LYS A 25 -8.41 0.42 8.59
C LYS A 25 -8.73 1.65 9.43
N ALA A 26 -8.34 1.63 10.70
CA ALA A 26 -8.46 2.75 11.62
C ALA A 26 -7.42 3.85 11.37
N ARG A 27 -6.55 3.71 10.35
CA ARG A 27 -5.44 4.61 10.03
C ARG A 27 -4.48 4.85 11.19
N SER A 28 -4.39 3.87 12.08
CA SER A 28 -3.46 3.84 13.22
C SER A 28 -2.15 3.20 12.75
N TYR A 29 -1.45 3.87 11.84
CA TYR A 29 -0.32 3.29 11.10
C TYR A 29 0.91 2.99 11.97
N GLU A 30 1.20 3.82 12.98
CA GLU A 30 2.24 3.54 13.99
C GLU A 30 1.95 2.21 14.72
N LEU A 31 0.69 2.01 15.14
CA LEU A 31 0.27 0.77 15.79
C LEU A 31 0.35 -0.43 14.83
N ALA A 32 -0.15 -0.27 13.60
CA ALA A 32 -0.11 -1.32 12.59
C ALA A 32 1.33 -1.73 12.27
N SER A 33 2.24 -0.77 12.08
CA SER A 33 3.65 -1.03 11.78
C SER A 33 4.34 -1.76 12.94
N ALA A 34 4.10 -1.36 14.19
CA ALA A 34 4.66 -2.02 15.36
C ALA A 34 4.21 -3.49 15.49
N VAL A 35 2.96 -3.81 15.11
CA VAL A 35 2.44 -5.19 15.14
C VAL A 35 2.99 -6.00 13.98
N TYR A 36 2.97 -5.47 12.75
CA TYR A 36 3.55 -6.17 11.60
C TYR A 36 5.06 -6.38 11.75
N GLU A 37 5.79 -5.46 12.39
CA GLU A 37 7.22 -5.66 12.68
C GLU A 37 7.44 -6.90 13.55
N LYS A 38 6.67 -7.08 14.62
CA LYS A 38 6.73 -8.30 15.44
C LYS A 38 6.41 -9.55 14.64
N LEU A 39 5.41 -9.48 13.75
CA LEU A 39 5.05 -10.59 12.86
C LEU A 39 6.20 -10.94 11.89
N THR A 40 6.91 -9.96 11.34
CA THR A 40 8.08 -10.22 10.48
C THR A 40 9.26 -10.86 11.22
N ILE A 41 9.38 -10.64 12.54
CA ILE A 41 10.39 -11.30 13.38
C ILE A 41 9.99 -12.75 13.66
N ARG A 42 8.70 -13.00 13.90
CA ARG A 42 8.16 -14.35 14.17
C ARG A 42 8.16 -15.23 12.91
N ASP A 43 7.79 -14.66 11.76
CA ASP A 43 7.85 -15.31 10.46
C ASP A 43 8.61 -14.46 9.43
N THR A 44 9.92 -14.68 9.39
CA THR A 44 10.85 -13.98 8.49
C THR A 44 10.72 -14.38 7.01
N LYS A 45 9.87 -15.36 6.69
CA LYS A 45 9.69 -15.85 5.31
C LYS A 45 8.32 -15.50 4.75
N ASN A 46 7.47 -14.82 5.50
CA ASN A 46 6.16 -14.41 5.03
C ASN A 46 6.21 -13.03 4.36
N PRO A 47 6.17 -12.94 3.01
CA PRO A 47 6.20 -11.65 2.31
C PRO A 47 4.99 -10.77 2.64
N TYR A 48 3.87 -11.36 3.06
CA TYR A 48 2.65 -10.63 3.40
C TYR A 48 2.85 -9.67 4.58
N TYR A 49 3.52 -10.11 5.64
CA TYR A 49 3.82 -9.26 6.80
C TYR A 49 4.78 -8.13 6.45
N PHE A 50 5.78 -8.39 5.61
CA PHE A 50 6.67 -7.33 5.11
C PHE A 50 5.91 -6.32 4.23
N TYR A 51 4.94 -6.77 3.44
CA TYR A 51 4.14 -5.90 2.59
C TYR A 51 3.31 -4.92 3.42
N TRP A 52 2.59 -5.43 4.42
CA TRP A 52 1.78 -4.55 5.26
C TRP A 52 2.59 -3.72 6.25
N LEU A 53 3.75 -4.21 6.70
CA LEU A 53 4.73 -3.38 7.40
C LEU A 53 5.17 -2.20 6.54
N ALA A 54 5.47 -2.44 5.26
CA ALA A 54 5.83 -1.37 4.35
C ALA A 54 4.69 -0.36 4.14
N MET A 55 3.46 -0.84 3.90
CA MET A 55 2.30 0.02 3.72
C MET A 55 2.05 0.91 4.95
N ALA A 56 2.11 0.32 6.15
CA ALA A 56 1.97 1.06 7.41
C ALA A 56 3.07 2.12 7.58
N ARG A 57 4.34 1.75 7.37
CA ARG A 57 5.48 2.68 7.46
C ARG A 57 5.38 3.83 6.46
N LEU A 58 5.01 3.55 5.20
CA LEU A 58 4.83 4.58 4.18
C LEU A 58 3.69 5.54 4.54
N ALA A 59 2.61 5.04 5.12
CA ALA A 59 1.49 5.86 5.55
C ALA A 59 1.81 6.72 6.78
N ASP A 60 2.72 6.25 7.64
CA ASP A 60 3.26 6.97 8.79
C ASP A 60 4.42 7.93 8.42
N GLY A 61 4.84 7.95 7.15
CA GLY A 61 5.93 8.80 6.66
C GLY A 61 7.34 8.22 6.86
N ASP A 62 7.47 7.00 7.39
CA ASP A 62 8.74 6.26 7.44
C ASP A 62 9.10 5.70 6.05
N CYS A 63 9.59 6.61 5.21
CA CYS A 63 10.07 6.32 3.86
C CYS A 63 11.20 5.28 3.83
N ALA A 64 12.15 5.37 4.77
CA ALA A 64 13.33 4.50 4.75
C ALA A 64 12.96 3.07 5.16
N GLY A 65 12.21 2.91 6.25
CA GLY A 65 11.73 1.61 6.69
C GLY A 65 10.70 1.00 5.73
N GLY A 66 9.84 1.82 5.12
CA GLY A 66 8.89 1.38 4.10
C GLY A 66 9.57 0.78 2.87
N LEU A 67 10.58 1.47 2.32
CA LEU A 67 11.37 0.97 1.19
C LEU A 67 12.18 -0.28 1.54
N LEU A 68 12.74 -0.35 2.76
CA LEU A 68 13.44 -1.54 3.24
C LEU A 68 12.50 -2.75 3.31
N SER A 69 11.32 -2.59 3.91
CA SER A 69 10.31 -3.64 3.99
C SER A 69 9.86 -4.12 2.61
N LEU A 70 9.62 -3.21 1.65
CA LEU A 70 9.31 -3.56 0.26
C LEU A 70 10.42 -4.37 -0.42
N SER A 71 11.68 -4.06 -0.12
CA SER A 71 12.81 -4.81 -0.69
C SER A 71 12.76 -6.28 -0.25
N GLU A 72 12.36 -6.56 0.99
CA GLU A 72 12.16 -7.92 1.50
C GLU A 72 10.95 -8.60 0.84
N VAL A 73 9.86 -7.87 0.60
CA VAL A 73 8.70 -8.41 -0.14
C VAL A 73 9.11 -8.91 -1.52
N ILE A 74 9.82 -8.08 -2.29
CA ILE A 74 10.26 -8.41 -3.65
C ILE A 74 11.32 -9.51 -3.63
N ARG A 75 12.18 -9.57 -2.62
CA ARG A 75 13.15 -10.65 -2.44
C ARG A 75 12.47 -12.00 -2.19
N LEU A 76 11.44 -12.02 -1.35
CA LEU A 76 10.69 -13.23 -0.98
C LEU A 76 9.70 -13.67 -2.08
N ARG A 77 9.09 -12.71 -2.79
CA ARG A 77 8.09 -12.96 -3.83
C ARG A 77 8.23 -11.97 -4.98
N ALA A 78 9.18 -12.23 -5.87
CA ALA A 78 9.52 -11.34 -6.99
C ALA A 78 8.38 -11.11 -8.01
N ASN A 79 7.40 -12.02 -8.09
CA ASN A 79 6.27 -11.93 -9.02
C ASN A 79 5.00 -11.29 -8.42
N TRP A 80 5.09 -10.69 -7.23
CA TRP A 80 3.93 -10.05 -6.61
C TRP A 80 3.68 -8.67 -7.25
N GLY A 81 2.71 -8.62 -8.16
CA GLY A 81 2.38 -7.42 -8.94
C GLY A 81 2.07 -6.22 -8.05
N GLU A 82 1.20 -6.38 -7.06
CA GLU A 82 0.81 -5.32 -6.12
C GLU A 82 2.01 -4.75 -5.37
N ALA A 83 2.95 -5.59 -4.94
CA ALA A 83 4.18 -5.12 -4.27
C ALA A 83 5.06 -4.24 -5.18
N HIS A 84 5.13 -4.52 -6.49
CA HIS A 84 5.84 -3.65 -7.44
C HIS A 84 5.16 -2.30 -7.59
N VAL A 85 3.83 -2.26 -7.57
CA VAL A 85 3.05 -1.01 -7.64
C VAL A 85 3.34 -0.14 -6.43
N VAL A 86 3.24 -0.70 -5.22
CA VAL A 86 3.58 0.00 -3.99
C VAL A 86 5.03 0.48 -4.02
N GLN A 87 5.97 -0.37 -4.46
CA GLN A 87 7.39 0.00 -4.56
C GLN A 87 7.61 1.18 -5.52
N ILE A 88 6.94 1.20 -6.67
CA ILE A 88 7.05 2.29 -7.64
C ILE A 88 6.54 3.59 -7.03
N ARG A 89 5.35 3.57 -6.41
CA ARG A 89 4.80 4.77 -5.75
C ARG A 89 5.63 5.22 -4.55
N ALA A 90 6.19 4.28 -3.78
CA ALA A 90 7.11 4.58 -2.69
C ALA A 90 8.39 5.27 -3.19
N TYR A 91 9.01 4.80 -4.28
CA TYR A 91 10.16 5.49 -4.85
C TYR A 91 9.81 6.84 -5.49
N ALA A 92 8.61 6.99 -6.06
CA ALA A 92 8.13 8.28 -6.56
C ALA A 92 7.99 9.31 -5.42
N LEU A 93 7.46 8.87 -4.28
CA LEU A 93 7.26 9.68 -3.08
C LEU A 93 8.58 10.00 -2.35
N CYS A 94 9.31 8.95 -1.97
CA CYS A 94 10.42 9.00 -1.03
C CYS A 94 11.81 9.02 -1.68
N GLY A 95 11.91 8.60 -2.94
CA GLY A 95 13.20 8.46 -3.61
C GLY A 95 13.84 9.80 -3.95
N ALA A 96 15.17 9.80 -4.09
CA ALA A 96 15.85 10.92 -4.75
C ALA A 96 15.58 10.89 -6.27
N ARG A 97 16.03 11.93 -6.97
CA ARG A 97 15.71 12.12 -8.40
C ARG A 97 16.06 10.90 -9.28
N PRO A 98 17.23 10.24 -9.14
CA PRO A 98 17.54 9.04 -9.92
C PRO A 98 16.56 7.88 -9.68
N GLU A 99 16.13 7.67 -8.44
CA GLU A 99 15.18 6.65 -8.04
C GLU A 99 13.79 6.93 -8.60
N ARG A 100 13.34 8.18 -8.58
CA ARG A 100 12.06 8.62 -9.18
C ARG A 100 12.03 8.37 -10.69
N VAL A 101 13.13 8.67 -11.39
CA VAL A 101 13.25 8.38 -12.82
C VAL A 101 13.19 6.88 -13.09
N LYS A 102 13.84 6.05 -12.27
CA LYS A 102 13.74 4.59 -12.37
C LYS A 102 12.33 4.09 -12.08
N ALA A 103 11.65 4.66 -11.09
CA ALA A 103 10.27 4.33 -10.76
C ALA A 103 9.32 4.62 -11.93
N ARG A 104 9.48 5.78 -12.58
CA ARG A 104 8.76 6.13 -13.81
C ARG A 104 8.97 5.11 -14.92
N SER A 105 10.22 4.74 -15.21
CA SER A 105 10.52 3.73 -16.23
C SER A 105 9.88 2.38 -15.92
N LYS A 106 9.87 1.97 -14.65
CA LYS A 106 9.17 0.76 -14.21
C LYS A 106 7.65 0.87 -14.37
N ALA A 107 7.05 2.01 -14.02
CA ALA A 107 5.62 2.26 -14.19
C ALA A 107 5.21 2.12 -15.66
N LEU A 108 5.98 2.72 -16.57
CA LEU A 108 5.74 2.62 -18.01
C LEU A 108 5.82 1.17 -18.51
N ALA A 109 6.83 0.41 -18.06
CA ALA A 109 6.99 -1.00 -18.41
C ALA A 109 5.83 -1.87 -17.90
N LEU A 110 5.36 -1.64 -16.66
CA LEU A 110 4.20 -2.34 -16.12
C LEU A 110 2.91 -1.98 -16.84
N LEU A 111 2.72 -0.70 -17.21
CA LEU A 111 1.53 -0.26 -17.95
C LEU A 111 1.41 -0.95 -19.31
N GLN A 112 2.54 -1.21 -19.98
CA GLN A 112 2.56 -1.96 -21.24
C GLN A 112 2.14 -3.43 -21.07
N GLN A 113 2.38 -4.01 -19.89
CA GLN A 113 1.99 -5.38 -19.57
C GLN A 113 0.54 -5.46 -19.06
N ARG A 114 0.11 -4.45 -18.29
CA ARG A 114 -1.19 -4.37 -17.64
C ARG A 114 -1.73 -2.95 -17.74
N SER A 115 -2.70 -2.74 -18.62
CA SER A 115 -3.33 -1.44 -18.86
C SER A 115 -4.64 -1.30 -18.08
N ASP A 116 -4.53 -1.01 -16.78
CA ASP A 116 -5.65 -0.76 -15.87
C ASP A 116 -5.53 0.63 -15.20
N PRO A 117 -6.60 1.11 -14.53
CA PRO A 117 -6.60 2.40 -13.83
C PRO A 117 -5.44 2.56 -12.84
N ASP A 118 -5.15 1.52 -12.04
CA ASP A 118 -4.08 1.57 -11.04
C ASP A 118 -2.72 1.84 -11.70
N MET A 119 -2.46 1.26 -12.89
CA MET A 119 -1.18 1.44 -13.60
C MET A 119 -1.08 2.81 -14.24
N ARG A 120 -2.18 3.35 -14.78
CA ARG A 120 -2.20 4.73 -15.31
C ARG A 120 -2.03 5.75 -14.20
N LEU A 121 -2.67 5.55 -13.04
CA LEU A 121 -2.51 6.42 -11.87
C LEU A 121 -1.13 6.26 -11.21
N THR A 122 -0.54 5.08 -11.25
CA THR A 122 0.85 4.88 -10.81
C THR A 122 1.83 5.60 -11.73
N LEU A 123 1.60 5.55 -13.05
CA LEU A 123 2.39 6.35 -14.00
C LEU A 123 2.19 7.85 -13.71
N ALA A 124 0.95 8.33 -13.54
CA ALA A 124 0.66 9.72 -13.20
C ALA A 124 1.41 10.20 -11.95
N PHE A 125 1.40 9.41 -10.87
CA PHE A 125 2.18 9.69 -9.66
C PHE A 125 3.67 9.84 -10.00
N THR A 126 4.24 8.90 -10.76
CA THR A 126 5.66 8.99 -11.14
C THR A 126 5.96 10.18 -12.04
N GLU A 127 5.05 10.57 -12.95
CA GLU A 127 5.19 11.77 -13.79
C GLU A 127 5.23 13.04 -12.93
N MET A 128 4.33 13.16 -11.94
CA MET A 128 4.38 14.25 -10.95
C MET A 128 5.74 14.28 -10.23
N SER A 129 6.25 13.11 -9.81
CA SER A 129 7.49 13.01 -9.04
C SER A 129 8.75 13.49 -9.78
N VAL A 130 8.72 13.42 -11.11
CA VAL A 130 9.82 13.88 -11.98
C VAL A 130 9.58 15.26 -12.60
N GLY A 131 8.42 15.86 -12.34
CA GLY A 131 8.06 17.21 -12.81
C GLY A 131 7.31 17.26 -14.14
N ASN A 132 6.85 16.13 -14.67
CA ASN A 132 6.08 16.06 -15.92
C ASN A 132 4.59 16.26 -15.64
N LEU A 133 4.23 17.48 -15.23
CA LEU A 133 2.90 17.79 -14.69
C LEU A 133 1.78 17.69 -15.73
N ASP A 134 2.06 17.98 -17.01
CA ASP A 134 1.06 17.91 -18.09
C ASP A 134 0.71 16.45 -18.41
N ASP A 135 1.70 15.57 -18.51
CA ASP A 135 1.49 14.12 -18.71
C ASP A 135 0.72 13.53 -17.52
N ALA A 136 1.08 13.92 -16.30
CA ALA A 136 0.36 13.51 -15.10
C ALA A 136 -1.12 13.94 -15.16
N ARG A 137 -1.39 15.20 -15.52
CA ARG A 137 -2.76 15.74 -15.62
C ARG A 137 -3.63 14.91 -16.56
N ILE A 138 -3.13 14.60 -17.75
CA ILE A 138 -3.87 13.81 -18.75
C ILE A 138 -4.23 12.43 -18.19
N LEU A 139 -3.28 11.76 -17.53
CA LEU A 139 -3.49 10.44 -16.94
C LEU A 139 -4.48 10.49 -15.78
N ILE A 140 -4.45 11.54 -14.95
CA ILE A 140 -5.36 11.73 -13.82
C ILE A 140 -6.79 11.98 -14.30
N GLU A 141 -6.96 12.89 -15.27
CA GLU A 141 -8.28 13.28 -15.81
C GLU A 141 -9.02 12.09 -16.44
N ALA A 142 -8.29 11.16 -17.06
CA ALA A 142 -8.85 9.98 -17.69
C ALA A 142 -9.46 8.95 -16.70
N GLU A 143 -9.10 9.04 -15.41
CA GLU A 143 -9.40 8.00 -14.43
C GLU A 143 -10.41 8.46 -13.36
N PHE A 144 -11.00 9.65 -13.49
CA PHE A 144 -12.12 10.03 -12.63
C PHE A 144 -13.33 9.09 -12.82
N PRO A 145 -14.06 8.71 -11.75
CA PRO A 145 -13.97 9.23 -10.37
C PRO A 145 -13.11 8.37 -9.42
N HIS A 146 -12.00 7.77 -9.89
CA HIS A 146 -11.15 6.95 -9.03
C HIS A 146 -10.60 7.75 -7.83
N PRO A 147 -10.57 7.17 -6.60
CA PRO A 147 -10.08 7.86 -5.41
C PRO A 147 -8.67 8.44 -5.56
N ASP A 148 -7.73 7.62 -6.04
CA ASP A 148 -6.35 8.07 -6.30
C ASP A 148 -6.28 9.18 -7.36
N ALA A 149 -7.18 9.22 -8.35
CA ALA A 149 -7.22 10.31 -9.33
C ALA A 149 -7.56 11.63 -8.63
N SER A 150 -8.55 11.62 -7.73
CA SER A 150 -8.94 12.79 -6.94
C SER A 150 -7.80 13.30 -6.05
N MET A 151 -7.14 12.39 -5.33
CA MET A 151 -5.98 12.74 -4.50
C MET A 151 -4.82 13.35 -5.33
N LEU A 152 -4.52 12.74 -6.48
CA LEU A 152 -3.44 13.21 -7.36
C LEU A 152 -3.76 14.57 -7.99
N ASP A 153 -5.01 14.79 -8.41
CA ASP A 153 -5.46 16.09 -8.93
C ASP A 153 -5.37 17.20 -7.87
N ASP A 154 -5.79 16.93 -6.63
CA ASP A 154 -5.69 17.87 -5.53
C ASP A 154 -4.23 18.23 -5.20
N ALA A 155 -3.34 17.24 -5.21
CA ALA A 155 -1.91 17.46 -5.01
C ALA A 155 -1.28 18.25 -6.18
N LEU A 156 -1.69 17.93 -7.42
CA LEU A 156 -1.23 18.62 -8.63
C LEU A 156 -1.63 20.10 -8.62
N LYS A 157 -2.86 20.43 -8.23
CA LYS A 157 -3.36 21.81 -8.09
C LYS A 157 -2.58 22.61 -7.04
N GLN A 158 -2.07 21.94 -6.01
CA GLN A 158 -1.25 22.51 -4.95
C GLN A 158 0.26 22.52 -5.31
N ASN A 159 0.63 22.05 -6.50
CA ASN A 159 2.02 21.91 -6.94
C ASN A 159 2.89 21.10 -5.95
N MET A 160 2.31 20.04 -5.39
CA MET A 160 2.95 19.13 -4.45
C MET A 160 2.77 17.67 -4.87
N LEU A 161 3.53 16.76 -4.25
CA LEU A 161 3.24 15.34 -4.30
C LEU A 161 2.24 14.97 -3.20
N PRO A 162 1.41 13.94 -3.41
CA PRO A 162 0.62 13.37 -2.33
C PRO A 162 1.53 12.95 -1.16
N PRO A 163 1.10 13.09 0.09
CA PRO A 163 1.91 12.72 1.26
C PRO A 163 1.99 11.20 1.48
N VAL A 164 1.12 10.43 0.82
CA VAL A 164 0.99 8.97 0.95
C VAL A 164 0.84 8.32 -0.43
N PRO A 165 1.15 7.02 -0.58
CA PRO A 165 1.14 6.37 -1.89
C PRO A 165 -0.26 6.17 -2.51
N PHE A 166 -1.34 6.17 -1.72
CA PHE A 166 -2.72 5.92 -2.19
C PHE A 166 -3.73 6.82 -1.46
N ALA A 167 -4.87 7.11 -2.08
CA ALA A 167 -5.94 7.89 -1.46
C ALA A 167 -6.51 7.18 -0.24
N ALA A 168 -7.03 7.94 0.74
CA ALA A 168 -7.39 7.41 2.05
C ALA A 168 -8.59 6.44 2.05
N ASP A 169 -9.38 6.45 0.98
CA ASP A 169 -10.52 5.58 0.66
C ASP A 169 -10.19 4.53 -0.42
N SER A 170 -8.90 4.41 -0.77
CA SER A 170 -8.41 3.42 -1.71
C SER A 170 -8.39 2.01 -1.09
N ARG A 171 -8.84 1.01 -1.87
CA ARG A 171 -8.79 -0.42 -1.48
C ARG A 171 -7.37 -0.93 -1.19
N TRP A 172 -6.35 -0.18 -1.59
CA TRP A 172 -4.94 -0.49 -1.31
C TRP A 172 -4.62 -0.52 0.20
N TRP A 173 -5.48 0.09 1.03
CA TRP A 173 -5.34 0.08 2.50
C TRP A 173 -6.08 -1.07 3.20
N GLU A 174 -6.59 -2.05 2.47
CA GLU A 174 -7.41 -3.14 3.04
C GLU A 174 -6.66 -4.48 3.03
N PRO A 175 -6.11 -4.92 4.18
CA PRO A 175 -5.60 -6.27 4.36
C PRO A 175 -6.66 -7.35 4.18
N GLU A 176 -6.21 -8.56 3.85
CA GLU A 176 -7.11 -9.66 3.51
C GLU A 176 -7.96 -10.12 4.70
N GLU A 177 -7.47 -9.90 5.93
CA GLU A 177 -8.19 -10.23 7.16
C GLU A 177 -9.50 -9.44 7.31
N ILE A 178 -9.60 -8.28 6.65
CA ILE A 178 -10.75 -7.38 6.76
C ILE A 178 -11.50 -7.17 5.43
N SER A 179 -10.97 -7.69 4.31
CA SER A 179 -11.55 -7.52 2.98
C SER A 179 -12.85 -8.34 2.76
N GLY A 180 -13.06 -9.42 3.53
CA GLY A 180 -14.27 -10.27 3.46
C GLY A 180 -15.30 -10.07 4.57
N SER A 181 -14.94 -9.47 5.70
CA SER A 181 -15.81 -9.43 6.89
C SER A 181 -17.04 -8.51 6.78
N LEU A 182 -17.07 -7.62 5.78
CA LEU A 182 -18.18 -6.69 5.54
C LEU A 182 -19.14 -7.09 4.40
N THR A 183 -18.77 -8.05 3.56
CA THR A 183 -19.64 -8.51 2.45
C THR A 183 -20.44 -9.76 2.81
N GLU A 184 -19.92 -10.66 3.65
CA GLU A 184 -20.68 -11.83 4.11
C GLU A 184 -21.73 -11.49 5.18
N SER A 185 -21.46 -10.50 6.02
CA SER A 185 -22.39 -10.06 7.07
C SER A 185 -23.66 -9.38 6.52
N ALA A 186 -23.62 -8.84 5.31
CA ALA A 186 -24.79 -8.25 4.64
C ALA A 186 -25.68 -9.30 3.94
N THR A 187 -25.15 -10.51 3.69
CA THR A 187 -25.88 -11.56 2.97
C THR A 187 -26.54 -12.55 3.93
N GLN A 188 -26.08 -12.64 5.19
CA GLN A 188 -26.66 -13.55 6.21
C GLN A 188 -27.78 -12.94 7.08
N LEU A 189 -28.10 -11.65 6.93
CA LEU A 189 -29.23 -11.01 7.63
C LEU A 189 -30.46 -10.76 6.73
N GLY A 190 -30.46 -11.31 5.51
CA GLY A 190 -31.52 -11.12 4.50
C GLY A 190 -32.07 -12.41 3.89
N GLY A 191 -31.94 -13.55 4.59
CA GLY A 191 -32.49 -14.85 4.19
C GLY A 191 -33.48 -15.40 5.20
#